data_AF-A0A074LXF4-F1
#
_entry.id   AF-A0A074LXF4-F1
#
_cell.length_a   1.000
_cell.length_b   1.000
_cell.length_c   1.000
_cell.angle_alpha   90.00
_cell.angle_beta   90.00
_cell.angle_gamma   90.00
#
_symmetry.space_group_name_H-M   'P 1'
#
loop_
_entity.id
_entity.type
_entity.pdbx_description
1 polymer ?
#
loop_
_entity_poly.entity_id
_entity_poly.type
_entity_poly.pdbx_seq_one_letter_code
_entity_poly.pdbx_strand_id
1 'polypeptide(L)'
;MLTHKQRAAFSADWRSVIDDAESLGHRARLISFPSMPSLHDVLRFDTDENAITAVCFRGKWRLWLNSEKTLRHHETPYDAEAIAIIRGWLNEIEGYREVAA
;
A
#
# COMPACT_ATOMS: atom_id res chain seq x y z
N MET A 1 8.57 -9.92 -1.77
CA MET A 1 8.51 -8.87 -2.82
C MET A 1 7.70 -9.37 -4.00
N LEU A 2 7.14 -8.45 -4.80
CA LEU A 2 6.44 -8.78 -6.05
C LEU A 2 7.40 -9.36 -7.09
N THR A 3 6.96 -10.39 -7.80
CA THR A 3 7.67 -10.91 -8.98
C THR A 3 7.54 -9.94 -10.16
N HIS A 4 8.43 -10.06 -11.15
CA HIS A 4 8.35 -9.26 -12.39
C HIS A 4 6.99 -9.37 -13.08
N LYS A 5 6.41 -10.59 -13.11
CA LYS A 5 5.08 -10.85 -13.68
C LYS A 5 3.97 -10.14 -12.92
N GLN A 6 4.02 -10.14 -11.58
CA GLN A 6 3.05 -9.44 -10.75
C GLN A 6 3.15 -7.93 -10.92
N ARG A 7 4.38 -7.37 -10.95
CA ARG A 7 4.58 -5.93 -11.20
C ARG A 7 4.03 -5.49 -12.55
N ALA A 8 4.23 -6.30 -13.60
CA ALA A 8 3.76 -5.98 -14.94
C ALA A 8 2.22 -5.91 -15.05
N ALA A 9 1.48 -6.45 -14.07
CA ALA A 9 0.02 -6.36 -14.03
C ALA A 9 -0.50 -4.99 -13.54
N PHE A 10 0.36 -4.15 -12.94
CA PHE A 10 0.00 -2.83 -12.46
C PHE A 10 0.20 -1.76 -13.54
N SER A 11 -0.61 -0.69 -13.49
CA SER A 11 -0.40 0.50 -14.32
C SER A 11 0.96 1.15 -14.03
N ALA A 12 1.39 2.09 -14.88
CA ALA A 12 2.64 2.82 -14.65
C ALA A 12 2.63 3.58 -13.31
N ASP A 13 1.51 4.22 -12.96
CA ASP A 13 1.40 5.00 -11.72
C ASP A 13 1.47 4.12 -10.48
N TRP A 14 0.80 2.96 -10.49
CA TRP A 14 0.88 2.00 -9.39
C TRP A 14 2.27 1.39 -9.26
N ARG A 15 2.96 1.13 -10.38
CA ARG A 15 4.37 0.70 -10.34
C ARG A 15 5.27 1.76 -9.72
N SER A 16 5.07 3.03 -10.06
CA SER A 16 5.81 4.13 -9.44
C SER A 16 5.62 4.16 -7.92
N VAL A 17 4.40 3.98 -7.41
CA VAL A 17 4.17 3.92 -5.95
C VAL A 17 4.84 2.69 -5.31
N ILE A 18 4.85 1.56 -6.00
CA ILE A 18 5.55 0.36 -5.54
C ILE A 18 7.05 0.63 -5.42
N ASP A 19 7.64 1.24 -6.44
CA ASP A 19 9.06 1.58 -6.46
C ASP A 19 9.40 2.63 -5.38
N ASP A 20 8.54 3.65 -5.21
CA ASP A 20 8.64 4.63 -4.13
C ASP A 20 8.66 3.93 -2.76
N ALA A 21 7.68 3.07 -2.48
CA ALA A 21 7.58 2.36 -1.21
C ALA A 21 8.81 1.47 -0.93
N GLU A 22 9.30 0.75 -1.94
CA GLU A 22 10.50 -0.08 -1.80
C GLU A 22 11.76 0.74 -1.60
N SER A 23 11.88 1.92 -2.22
CA SER A 23 13.00 2.83 -2.00
C SER A 23 13.07 3.34 -0.54
N LEU A 24 11.92 3.41 0.12
CA LEU A 24 11.78 3.75 1.55
C LEU A 24 11.97 2.52 2.46
N GLY A 25 12.30 1.35 1.90
CA GLY A 25 12.54 0.13 2.68
C GLY A 25 11.29 -0.68 3.03
N HIS A 26 10.12 -0.33 2.48
CA HIS A 26 8.94 -1.18 2.60
C HIS A 26 9.03 -2.39 1.66
N ARG A 27 8.47 -3.52 2.09
CA ARG A 27 8.25 -4.70 1.24
C ARG A 27 6.91 -4.54 0.52
N ALA A 28 6.91 -4.53 -0.81
CA ALA A 28 5.68 -4.64 -1.60
C ALA A 28 5.29 -6.12 -1.83
N ARG A 29 4.06 -6.50 -1.49
CA ARG A 29 3.55 -7.89 -1.57
C ARG A 29 2.10 -7.92 -2.04
N LEU A 30 1.76 -8.95 -2.82
CA LEU A 30 0.38 -9.33 -3.06
C LEU A 30 0.00 -10.45 -2.09
N ILE A 31 -1.07 -10.24 -1.34
CA ILE A 31 -1.60 -11.18 -0.36
C ILE A 31 -2.96 -11.65 -0.85
N SER A 32 -3.06 -12.94 -1.16
CA SER A 32 -4.32 -13.57 -1.50
C SER A 32 -5.00 -14.06 -0.21
N PHE A 33 -6.32 -13.90 -0.11
CA PHE A 33 -7.13 -14.42 0.99
C PHE A 33 -8.00 -15.57 0.50
N PRO A 34 -7.56 -16.85 0.62
CA PRO A 34 -8.29 -17.98 0.07
C PRO A 34 -9.70 -18.14 0.68
N SER A 35 -9.88 -17.70 1.92
CA SER A 35 -11.16 -17.73 2.65
C SER A 35 -12.11 -16.60 2.28
N MET A 36 -11.65 -15.58 1.54
CA MET A 36 -12.47 -14.47 1.05
C MET A 36 -12.24 -14.25 -0.44
N PRO A 37 -12.85 -15.09 -1.31
CA PRO A 37 -12.63 -15.03 -2.75
C PRO A 37 -12.97 -13.66 -3.35
N SER A 38 -13.92 -12.93 -2.75
CA SER A 38 -14.28 -11.59 -3.23
C SER A 38 -13.20 -10.52 -3.01
N LEU A 39 -12.15 -10.84 -2.24
CA LEU A 39 -10.95 -10.04 -2.03
C LEU A 39 -9.77 -10.77 -2.67
N HIS A 40 -9.77 -10.83 -4.01
CA HIS A 40 -8.63 -11.34 -4.76
C HIS A 40 -7.49 -10.30 -4.71
N ASP A 41 -6.33 -10.78 -4.26
CA ASP A 41 -5.01 -10.13 -4.33
C ASP A 41 -4.95 -8.69 -3.78
N VAL A 42 -4.66 -8.61 -2.48
CA VAL A 42 -4.47 -7.35 -1.75
C VAL A 42 -3.03 -6.90 -1.87
N LEU A 43 -2.80 -5.66 -2.32
CA LEU A 43 -1.48 -5.05 -2.34
C LEU A 43 -1.14 -4.54 -0.93
N ARG A 44 0.02 -4.94 -0.40
CA ARG A 44 0.51 -4.51 0.90
C ARG A 44 1.93 -3.96 0.77
N PHE A 45 2.16 -2.81 1.39
CA PHE A 45 3.48 -2.22 1.63
C PHE A 45 3.77 -2.29 3.12
N ASP A 46 4.78 -3.06 3.53
CA ASP A 46 5.03 -3.25 4.97
C ASP A 46 6.49 -3.29 5.36
N THR A 47 6.76 -2.79 6.55
CA THR A 47 7.97 -3.03 7.33
C THR A 47 7.61 -3.97 8.49
N ASP A 48 8.51 -4.12 9.47
CA ASP A 48 8.19 -4.89 10.68
C ASP A 48 7.27 -4.10 11.64
N GLU A 49 7.20 -2.77 11.48
CA GLU A 49 6.45 -1.86 12.37
C GLU A 49 5.16 -1.33 11.73
N ASN A 50 5.14 -1.19 10.40
CA ASN A 50 4.07 -0.49 9.68
C ASN A 50 3.58 -1.29 8.48
N ALA A 51 2.32 -1.11 8.12
CA ALA A 51 1.73 -1.70 6.94
C ALA A 51 0.66 -0.80 6.32
N ILE A 52 0.80 -0.51 5.03
CA ILE A 52 -0.24 0.07 4.19
C ILE A 52 -0.82 -1.05 3.34
N THR A 53 -2.14 -1.17 3.32
CA THR A 53 -2.88 -2.22 2.60
C THR A 53 -3.86 -1.56 1.65
N ALA A 54 -3.85 -1.97 0.39
CA ALA A 54 -4.72 -1.49 -0.66
C ALA A 54 -5.44 -2.66 -1.33
N VAL A 55 -6.77 -2.61 -1.36
CA VAL A 55 -7.60 -3.59 -2.08
C VAL A 55 -8.64 -2.89 -2.93
N CYS A 56 -8.86 -3.39 -4.15
CA CYS A 56 -9.97 -2.97 -4.97
C CYS A 56 -11.16 -3.91 -4.72
N PHE A 57 -12.24 -3.37 -4.16
CA PHE A 57 -13.45 -4.11 -3.86
C PHE A 57 -14.68 -3.34 -4.34
N ARG A 58 -15.52 -3.96 -5.17
CA ARG A 58 -16.74 -3.36 -5.74
C ARG A 58 -16.49 -2.00 -6.41
N GLY A 59 -15.38 -1.88 -7.16
CA GLY A 59 -15.03 -0.67 -7.91
C GLY A 59 -14.50 0.48 -7.05
N LYS A 60 -14.11 0.20 -5.80
CA LYS A 60 -13.46 1.17 -4.92
C LYS A 60 -12.19 0.60 -4.33
N TRP A 61 -11.18 1.44 -4.23
CA TRP A 61 -10.04 1.21 -3.36
C TRP A 61 -10.45 1.38 -1.92
N ARG A 62 -10.08 0.39 -1.11
CA ARG A 62 -10.08 0.48 0.34
C ARG A 62 -8.65 0.41 0.81
N LEU A 63 -8.26 1.41 1.57
CA LEU A 63 -6.90 1.64 2.01
C LEU A 63 -6.86 1.59 3.53
N TRP A 64 -5.89 0.87 4.09
CA TRP A 64 -5.62 0.89 5.53
C TRP A 64 -4.17 1.21 5.78
N LEU A 65 -3.92 2.12 6.72
CA LEU A 65 -2.63 2.23 7.39
C LEU A 65 -2.75 1.59 8.76
N ASN A 66 -1.91 0.59 9.01
CA ASN A 66 -1.72 0.00 10.31
C ASN A 66 -0.28 0.28 10.76
N SER A 67 -0.15 1.00 11.86
CA SER A 67 1.12 1.31 12.53
C SER A 67 0.90 1.11 14.03
N GLU A 68 1.97 0.96 14.81
CA GLU A 68 1.86 0.81 16.28
C GLU A 68 1.00 1.91 16.94
N LYS A 69 1.02 3.11 16.36
CA LYS A 69 0.37 4.31 16.95
C LYS A 69 -0.95 4.67 16.30
N THR A 70 -1.28 4.12 15.13
CA THR A 70 -2.40 4.60 14.33
C THR A 70 -2.97 3.53 13.43
N LEU A 71 -4.30 3.44 13.44
CA LEU A 71 -5.10 2.72 12.46
C LEU A 71 -5.94 3.74 11.68
N ARG A 72 -5.65 3.92 10.40
CA ARG A 72 -6.44 4.77 9.49
C ARG A 72 -7.04 3.96 8.37
N HIS A 73 -8.18 4.43 7.88
CA HIS A 73 -8.91 3.84 6.76
C HIS A 73 -9.39 4.93 5.81
N HIS A 74 -9.31 4.68 4.50
CA HIS A 74 -9.87 5.53 3.46
C HIS A 74 -10.50 4.68 2.35
N GLU A 75 -11.58 5.18 1.75
CA GLU A 75 -12.15 4.59 0.54
C GLU A 75 -12.24 5.63 -0.57
N THR A 76 -11.87 5.23 -1.79
CA THR A 76 -12.03 6.06 -2.97
C THR A 76 -12.29 5.21 -4.22
N PRO A 77 -13.15 5.64 -5.16
CA PRO A 77 -13.27 4.98 -6.46
C PRO A 77 -12.13 5.33 -7.43
N TYR A 78 -11.20 6.23 -7.07
CA TYR A 78 -10.23 6.79 -8.01
C TYR A 78 -8.80 6.34 -7.69
N ASP A 79 -8.13 5.78 -8.70
CA ASP A 79 -6.72 5.37 -8.61
C ASP A 79 -5.79 6.53 -8.20
N ALA A 80 -5.95 7.70 -8.81
CA ALA A 80 -5.10 8.86 -8.54
C ALA A 80 -5.19 9.33 -7.08
N GLU A 81 -6.40 9.31 -6.51
CA GLU A 81 -6.62 9.64 -5.09
C GLU A 81 -6.03 8.55 -4.19
N ALA A 82 -6.25 7.27 -4.52
CA ALA A 82 -5.70 6.16 -3.75
C ALA A 82 -4.17 6.21 -3.69
N ILE A 83 -3.53 6.46 -4.83
CA ILE A 83 -2.08 6.64 -4.96
C ILE A 83 -1.59 7.83 -4.15
N ALA A 84 -2.26 8.98 -4.25
CA ALA A 84 -1.89 10.18 -3.49
C ALA A 84 -1.92 9.94 -1.97
N ILE A 85 -2.94 9.21 -1.49
CA ILE A 85 -3.07 8.84 -0.08
C ILE A 85 -1.97 7.90 0.37
N ILE A 86 -1.67 6.86 -0.41
CA ILE A 86 -0.59 5.92 -0.10
C ILE A 86 0.75 6.66 -0.01
N ARG A 87 1.04 7.55 -0.96
CA ARG A 87 2.25 8.39 -0.93
C ARG A 87 2.28 9.31 0.28
N GLY A 88 1.15 9.93 0.62
CA GLY A 88 1.02 10.73 1.84
C GLY A 88 1.39 9.92 3.08
N TRP A 89 0.86 8.72 3.22
CA TRP A 89 1.16 7.85 4.36
C TRP A 89 2.62 7.35 4.37
N LEU A 90 3.19 7.02 3.20
CA LEU A 90 4.61 6.66 3.10
C LEU A 90 5.52 7.82 3.55
N ASN A 91 5.25 9.03 3.08
CA ASN A 91 6.00 10.23 3.47
C ASN A 91 5.81 10.57 4.95
N GLU A 92 4.61 10.39 5.51
CA GLU A 92 4.39 10.58 6.94
C GLU A 92 5.22 9.59 7.75
N ILE A 93 5.20 8.30 7.41
CA ILE A 93 5.98 7.25 8.09
C ILE A 93 7.48 7.56 8.09
N GLU A 94 8.02 8.02 6.96
CA GLU A 94 9.43 8.41 6.87
C GLU A 94 9.74 9.74 7.58
N GLY A 95 8.84 10.72 7.50
CA GLY A 95 8.98 12.00 8.22
C GLY A 95 8.93 11.84 9.75
N TYR A 96 8.30 10.77 10.26
CA TYR A 96 8.40 10.39 11.67
C TYR A 96 9.83 9.97 12.09
N ARG A 97 10.74 9.65 11.16
CA ARG A 97 12.14 9.37 11.49
C ARG A 97 12.99 10.63 11.71
N GLU A 98 12.54 11.82 11.33
CA GLU A 98 13.36 13.05 11.40
C GLU A 98 13.35 13.76 12.78
N VAL A 99 12.65 13.22 13.79
CA VAL A 99 12.68 13.76 15.17
C VAL A 99 12.92 12.64 16.18
N ALA A 100 14.11 12.05 16.11
CA ALA A 100 14.69 11.26 17.19
C ALA A 100 16.22 11.44 17.17
N ALA A 101 16.66 12.68 17.42
CA ALA A 101 18.05 13.03 17.73
C ALA A 101 18.07 13.98 18.93
#